data_AF-A0A820TGC3-F1
#
_entry.id   AF-A0A820TGC3-F1
#
_cell.length_a   1.000
_cell.length_b   1.000
_cell.length_c   1.000
_cell.angle_alpha   90.00
_cell.angle_beta   90.00
_cell.angle_gamma   90.00
#
_symmetry.space_group_name_H-M   'P 1'
#
loop_
_entity.id
_entity.type
_entity.pdbx_description
1 polymer ?
#
loop_
_entity_poly.entity_id
_entity_poly.type
_entity_poly.pdbx_seq_one_letter_code
_entity_poly.pdbx_strand_id
1 'polypeptide(L)' 'MNDHIENQSELAIDLEHHSYRSYQGFTCLMQISSRTEDFLIDTIALRDELHILNNIFTNPNIVKVNSPDV' A
#
# COMPACT_ATOMS: atom_id res chain seq x y z
N MET A 1 -2.04 11.14 6.43
CA MET A 1 -2.27 9.93 5.61
C MET A 1 -3.19 8.96 6.32
N ASN A 2 -2.80 8.30 7.41
CA ASN A 2 -3.64 7.30 8.11
C ASN A 2 -5.06 7.79 8.40
N ASP A 3 -5.20 8.94 9.06
CA ASP A 3 -6.52 9.52 9.37
C ASP A 3 -7.40 9.74 8.13
N HIS A 4 -6.78 10.01 6.96
CA HIS A 4 -7.51 10.18 5.71
C HIS A 4 -7.99 8.84 5.14
N ILE A 5 -7.10 7.85 5.09
CA ILE A 5 -7.38 6.55 4.47
C ILE A 5 -8.25 5.64 5.35
N GLU A 6 -8.25 5.82 6.68
CA GLU A 6 -9.13 5.10 7.62
C GLU A 6 -10.63 5.43 7.42
N ASN A 7 -10.93 6.60 6.85
CA ASN A 7 -12.30 7.07 6.63
C ASN A 7 -12.83 6.79 5.21
N GLN A 8 -12.10 6.00 4.41
CA GLN A 8 -12.51 5.67 3.03
C GLN A 8 -13.28 4.34 2.99
N SER A 9 -14.29 4.25 2.11
CA SER A 9 -14.99 2.99 1.82
C SER A 9 -14.18 2.04 0.95
N GLU A 10 -13.32 2.58 0.09
CA GLU A 10 -12.42 1.82 -0.75
C GLU A 10 -11.09 2.53 -0.99
N LEU A 11 -10.04 1.74 -1.21
CA LEU A 11 -8.70 2.19 -1.55
C LEU A 11 -8.15 1.32 -2.68
N ALA A 12 -7.51 1.93 -3.67
CA ALA A 12 -6.70 1.20 -4.63
C ALA A 12 -5.26 1.08 -4.11
N ILE A 13 -4.66 -0.10 -4.21
CA ILE A 13 -3.32 -0.41 -3.69
C ILE A 13 -2.53 -1.14 -4.76
N ASP A 14 -1.30 -0.70 -4.99
CA ASP A 14 -0.35 -1.37 -5.87
C ASP A 14 1.06 -1.38 -5.27
N LEU A 15 1.89 -2.33 -5.72
CA LEU A 15 3.26 -2.54 -5.21
C LEU A 15 4.27 -2.65 -6.35
N GLU A 16 5.38 -1.94 -6.23
CA GLU A 16 6.54 -2.12 -7.10
C GLU A 16 7.60 -3.01 -6.46
N HIS A 17 8.06 -4.00 -7.20
CA HIS A 17 9.00 -5.01 -6.71
C HIS A 17 10.33 -4.98 -7.48
N HIS A 18 11.45 -5.09 -6.75
CA HIS A 18 12.78 -5.23 -7.34
C HIS A 18 13.43 -6.55 -6.94
N SER A 19 13.88 -7.33 -7.93
CA SER A 19 14.55 -8.62 -7.73
C SER A 19 15.91 -8.77 -8.42
N TYR A 20 16.34 -7.83 -9.27
CA TYR A 20 17.60 -7.99 -10.02
C TYR A 20 18.84 -8.05 -9.09
N ARG A 21 18.87 -7.23 -8.03
CA ARG A 21 19.98 -7.19 -7.05
C ARG A 21 19.59 -7.67 -5.65
N SER A 22 18.55 -8.50 -5.54
CA SER A 22 18.12 -9.09 -4.26
C SER A 22 17.65 -10.52 -4.49
N TYR A 23 18.15 -11.46 -3.67
CA TYR A 23 17.79 -12.88 -3.81
C TYR A 23 16.28 -13.12 -3.57
N GLN A 24 15.73 -12.55 -2.50
CA GLN A 24 14.29 -12.66 -2.19
C GLN A 24 13.44 -11.60 -2.88
N GLY A 25 14.09 -10.62 -3.50
CA GLY A 25 13.45 -9.37 -3.91
C GLY A 25 13.07 -8.49 -2.72
N PHE A 26 12.60 -7.28 -3.01
CA PHE A 26 12.00 -6.38 -2.03
C PHE A 26 11.01 -5.44 -2.70
N THR A 27 9.97 -5.06 -1.96
CA THR A 27 9.09 -3.97 -2.34
C THR A 27 9.86 -2.66 -2.24
N CYS A 28 9.77 -1.83 -3.29
CA CYS A 28 10.48 -0.55 -3.37
C CYS A 28 9.52 0.64 -3.19
N LEU A 29 8.31 0.50 -3.70
CA LEU A 29 7.28 1.52 -3.66
C LEU A 29 5.93 0.86 -3.38
N MET A 30 5.10 1.55 -2.63
CA MET A 30 3.69 1.24 -2.49
C MET A 30 2.90 2.48 -2.91
N GLN A 31 1.88 2.26 -3.71
CA GLN A 31 0.96 3.29 -4.17
C GLN A 31 -0.39 3.03 -3.53
N ILE A 32 -0.97 4.07 -2.91
CA ILE A 32 -2.32 4.01 -2.36
C ILE A 32 -3.12 5.18 -2.92
N SER A 33 -4.26 4.88 -3.54
CA SER A 33 -5.16 5.90 -4.07
C SER A 33 -6.53 5.82 -3.38
N SER A 34 -7.00 6.97 -2.90
CA SER A 34 -8.39 7.20 -2.54
C SER A 34 -9.15 7.79 -3.73
N ARG A 35 -10.42 8.16 -3.55
CA ARG A 35 -11.17 8.86 -4.60
C ARG A 35 -10.71 10.29 -4.87
N THR A 36 -9.95 10.88 -3.95
CA THR A 36 -9.59 12.31 -3.98
C THR A 36 -8.09 12.58 -3.96
N GLU A 37 -7.28 11.60 -3.55
CA GLU A 37 -5.85 11.78 -3.30
C GLU A 37 -5.07 10.50 -3.52
N ASP A 38 -3.86 10.65 -4.05
CA ASP A 38 -2.89 9.60 -4.32
C ASP A 38 -1.67 9.74 -3.39
N PHE A 39 -1.19 8.63 -2.87
CA PHE A 39 -0.06 8.54 -1.97
C PHE A 39 1.02 7.63 -2.56
N LEU A 40 2.27 8.12 -2.57
CA LEU A 40 3.46 7.35 -2.88
C LEU A 40 4.24 7.12 -1.60
N ILE A 41 4.45 5.86 -1.26
CA ILE A 41 5.06 5.45 0.02
C ILE A 41 6.39 4.78 -0.26
N ASP A 42 7.46 5.37 0.27
CA ASP A 42 8.79 4.78 0.25
C ASP A 42 8.86 3.60 1.23
N THR A 43 8.75 2.39 0.67
CA THR A 43 8.75 1.15 1.46
C THR A 43 10.15 0.70 1.90
N ILE A 44 11.20 1.32 1.38
CA ILE A 44 12.58 1.06 1.80
C ILE A 44 12.85 1.83 3.09
N ALA A 45 12.51 3.12 3.11
CA ALA A 45 12.72 3.98 4.27
C ALA A 45 11.79 3.64 5.44
N LEU A 46 10.57 3.19 5.16
CA LEU A 46 9.52 2.93 6.17
C LEU A 46 9.29 1.45 6.46
N ARG A 47 10.23 0.59 6.06
CA ARG A 47 10.04 -0.87 6.03
C ARG A 47 9.54 -1.45 7.36
N ASP A 48 10.07 -0.95 8.48
CA ASP A 48 9.77 -1.50 9.80
C ASP A 48 8.48 -0.89 10.38
N GLU A 49 8.01 0.23 9.84
CA GLU A 49 6.83 1.00 10.26
C GLU A 49 5.56 0.63 9.50
N LEU A 50 5.64 0.02 8.30
CA LEU A 50 4.47 -0.27 7.46
C LEU A 50 3.41 -1.18 8.12
N HIS A 51 3.78 -1.90 9.19
CA HIS A 51 2.85 -2.75 9.94
C HIS A 51 1.65 -1.97 10.51
N ILE A 52 1.74 -0.65 10.68
CA ILE A 52 0.61 0.18 11.14
C ILE A 52 -0.57 0.16 10.16
N LEU A 53 -0.29 -0.08 8.86
CA LEU A 53 -1.32 -0.12 7.82
C LEU A 53 -2.23 -1.36 7.93
N ASN A 54 -1.89 -2.34 8.77
CA ASN A 54 -2.74 -3.50 9.03
C ASN A 54 -4.14 -3.07 9.52
N ASN A 55 -4.25 -2.02 10.33
CA ASN A 55 -5.54 -1.50 10.79
C ASN A 55 -6.49 -1.17 9.63
N ILE A 56 -5.95 -0.78 8.47
CA ILE A 56 -6.70 -0.45 7.25
C ILE A 56 -6.80 -1.69 6.34
N PHE A 57 -5.69 -2.37 6.09
CA PHE A 57 -5.62 -3.51 5.16
C PHE A 57 -6.43 -4.72 5.65
N THR A 58 -6.62 -4.89 6.96
CA THR A 58 -7.45 -5.96 7.52
C THR A 58 -8.85 -5.50 7.94
N ASN A 59 -9.21 -4.21 7.77
CA ASN A 59 -10.55 -3.74 8.07
C ASN A 59 -11.55 -4.23 7.01
N PRO A 60 -12.55 -5.06 7.35
CA PRO A 60 -13.51 -5.59 6.37
C PRO A 60 -14.45 -4.52 5.79
N ASN A 61 -14.56 -3.34 6.42
CA ASN A 61 -15.41 -2.25 5.96
C ASN A 61 -14.74 -1.38 4.88
N ILE A 62 -13.43 -1.57 4.64
CA ILE A 62 -12.68 -0.86 3.61
C ILE A 62 -12.35 -1.86 2.51
N VAL A 63 -12.84 -1.62 1.30
CA VAL A 63 -12.52 -2.45 0.13
C VAL A 63 -11.11 -2.11 -0.35
N LYS A 64 -10.26 -3.12 -0.52
CA LYS A 64 -8.92 -2.96 -1.11
C LYS A 64 -8.98 -3.44 -2.54
N VAL A 65 -8.87 -2.52 -3.48
CA VAL A 65 -8.82 -2.79 -4.91
C VAL A 65 -7.36 -2.90 -5.32
N ASN A 66 -6.98 -4.00 -5.96
CA ASN A 66 -5.69 -4.13 -6.62
C ASN A 66 -5.89 -4.25 -8.13
N SER A 67 -4.85 -3.94 -8.89
CA SER A 67 -4.84 -4.24 -10.33
C SER A 67 -5.10 -5.74 -10.52
N PRO A 68 -5.97 -6.14 -11.46
CA PRO A 68 -6.10 -7.55 -11.81
C PRO A 68 -4.73 -8.05 -12.29
N ASP A 69 -4.33 -9.23 -11.82
CA ASP A 69 -3.09 -9.87 -12.25
C ASP A 69 -3.03 -9.89 -13.79
N VAL A 70 -2.02 -9.24 -14.36
CA VAL A 70 -1.61 -9.40 -15.77
C VAL A 70 -0.63 -10.54 -15.86
#